data_AF-A0A7J3QSH5-F1
#
_entry.id   AF-A0A7J3QSH5-F1
#
_cell.length_a   1.000
_cell.length_b   1.000
_cell.length_c   1.000
_cell.angle_alpha   90.00
_cell.angle_beta   90.00
_cell.angle_gamma   90.00
#
_symmetry.space_group_name_H-M   'P 1'
#
loop_
_entity.id
_entity.type
_entity.pdbx_description
1 polymer ?
#
loop_
_entity_poly.entity_id
_entity_poly.type
_entity_poly.pdbx_seq_one_letter_code
_entity_poly.pdbx_strand_id
1 'polypeptide(L)'
;MLKHIKVVPLAAESLGVRSMCTYVETPDVRVLLDAGVSLCPNRYGLPPHPLEYKAIIECRKRIAEAAEKADVVTVSHFHFDHHTPSYEDWLCNWTEKDETARQIYQDKTVLMKNPKEKINFSQRRRGWVFQKTGGKYAKTLEVADGKTFNFGKATKIKFSEPVPHGPEDSALGWILMATVEYENEKFMFAPDVQGPISKQTLSRIIAEKPQLIMIGGPPLYLAGFRVDEEQIREGLRSLEYVVELSPMVILEHHTLRDENWREKTTAIFEKARKVGHKVLTAAEYLGEKNTFLEAMRKRLFAEEPPPKEFEKWMRESVRAKKKAKPPI
;
A
#
# COMPACT_ATOMS: atom_id res chain seq x y z
N MET A 1 -9.66 6.67 18.81
CA MET A 1 -8.43 7.05 18.09
C MET A 1 -7.27 6.82 19.02
N LEU A 2 -6.11 6.47 18.47
CA LEU A 2 -4.86 6.39 19.22
C LEU A 2 -4.49 7.79 19.73
N LYS A 3 -3.97 7.89 20.94
CA LYS A 3 -3.59 9.14 21.62
C LYS A 3 -2.13 9.49 21.37
N HIS A 4 -1.26 8.49 21.28
CA HIS A 4 0.20 8.67 21.20
C HIS A 4 0.77 8.28 19.83
N ILE A 5 0.09 7.40 19.10
CA ILE A 5 0.48 7.02 17.74
C ILE A 5 -0.36 7.82 16.74
N LYS A 6 0.28 8.73 16.01
CA LYS A 6 -0.34 9.45 14.90
C LYS A 6 -0.16 8.64 13.61
N VAL A 7 -1.26 8.37 12.91
CA VAL A 7 -1.26 7.65 11.62
C VAL A 7 -1.79 8.57 10.55
N VAL A 8 -1.09 8.69 9.42
CA VAL A 8 -1.46 9.55 8.29
C VAL A 8 -1.23 8.79 6.98
N PRO A 9 -2.27 8.23 6.36
CA PRO A 9 -2.17 7.72 5.00
C PRO A 9 -1.74 8.85 4.04
N LEU A 10 -0.73 8.60 3.22
CA LEU A 10 -0.18 9.59 2.29
C LEU A 10 -0.57 9.31 0.85
N ALA A 11 -0.69 8.03 0.51
CA ALA A 11 -1.12 7.54 -0.80
C ALA A 11 -1.86 6.22 -0.61
N ALA A 12 -3.00 6.08 -1.27
CA ALA A 12 -3.89 4.93 -1.12
C ALA A 12 -4.83 4.82 -2.32
N GLU A 13 -5.50 3.67 -2.48
CA GLU A 13 -6.44 3.46 -3.59
C GLU A 13 -7.63 4.42 -3.50
N SER A 14 -8.09 4.73 -2.28
CA SER A 14 -9.10 5.76 -2.06
C SER A 14 -8.65 7.20 -2.33
N LEU A 15 -7.35 7.44 -2.50
CA LEU A 15 -6.74 8.72 -2.89
C LEU A 15 -6.40 8.78 -4.39
N GLY A 16 -6.83 7.78 -5.18
CA GLY A 16 -6.72 7.78 -6.64
C GLY A 16 -5.47 7.12 -7.21
N VAL A 17 -4.67 6.41 -6.39
CA VAL A 17 -3.43 5.76 -6.81
C VAL A 17 -3.25 4.39 -6.17
N ARG A 18 -2.48 3.49 -6.80
CA ARG A 18 -2.09 2.24 -6.13
C ARG A 18 -1.00 2.55 -5.12
N SER A 19 -1.32 2.42 -3.84
CA SER A 19 -0.37 2.53 -2.75
C SER A 19 -1.03 2.08 -1.44
N MET A 20 -0.22 1.94 -0.40
CA MET A 20 -0.63 1.95 1.00
C MET A 20 0.33 2.78 1.86
N CYS A 21 1.05 3.72 1.24
CA CYS A 21 2.08 4.51 1.91
C CYS A 21 1.48 5.29 3.09
N THR A 22 2.03 5.06 4.27
CA THR A 22 1.49 5.60 5.53
C THR A 22 2.60 6.15 6.39
N TYR A 23 2.45 7.40 6.83
CA TYR A 23 3.32 7.99 7.84
C TYR A 23 2.78 7.69 9.23
N VAL A 24 3.65 7.20 10.11
CA VAL A 24 3.34 6.88 11.50
C VAL A 24 4.34 7.58 12.39
N GLU A 25 3.85 8.31 13.38
CA GLU A 25 4.68 9.05 14.32
C GLU A 25 4.30 8.68 15.75
N THR A 26 5.32 8.32 16.52
CA THR A 26 5.25 8.18 17.98
C THR A 26 6.14 9.23 18.63
N PRO A 27 6.12 9.39 19.97
CA PRO A 27 7.05 10.27 20.66
C PRO A 27 8.55 9.94 20.46
N ASP A 28 8.89 8.70 20.05
CA ASP A 28 10.29 8.27 19.91
C ASP A 28 10.79 8.21 18.46
N VAL A 29 9.90 8.02 17.48
CA VAL A 29 10.32 7.74 16.09
C VAL A 29 9.24 8.10 15.07
N ARG A 30 9.69 8.55 13.90
CA ARG A 30 8.85 8.80 12.71
C ARG A 30 9.14 7.76 11.65
N VAL A 31 8.10 7.04 11.24
CA VAL A 31 8.18 5.87 10.36
C VAL A 31 7.39 6.14 9.10
N LEU A 32 8.02 5.96 7.95
CA LEU A 32 7.36 5.97 6.65
C LEU A 32 7.19 4.54 6.16
N LEU A 33 5.96 4.03 6.26
CA LEU A 33 5.61 2.67 5.86
C LEU A 33 5.37 2.63 4.35
N ASP A 34 6.11 1.79 3.64
CA ASP A 34 5.94 1.46 2.23
C ASP A 34 5.80 2.69 1.31
N ALA A 35 6.89 3.45 1.20
CA ALA A 35 7.00 4.65 0.37
C ALA A 35 6.97 4.35 -1.14
N GLY A 36 6.03 3.56 -1.64
CA GLY A 36 5.77 3.29 -3.04
C GLY A 36 4.44 3.88 -3.49
N VAL A 37 4.33 4.17 -4.78
CA VAL A 37 3.07 4.58 -5.43
C VAL A 37 3.15 4.24 -6.91
N SER A 38 2.05 3.77 -7.47
CA SER A 38 1.99 3.37 -8.88
C SER A 38 0.62 3.62 -9.51
N LEU A 39 0.57 3.74 -10.83
CA LEU A 39 -0.62 3.73 -11.65
C LEU A 39 -0.66 2.48 -12.52
N CYS A 40 -1.86 1.95 -12.80
CA CYS A 40 -1.99 0.83 -13.72
C CYS A 40 -1.66 1.27 -15.16
N PRO A 41 -0.64 0.72 -15.82
CA PRO A 41 -0.30 1.12 -17.18
C PRO A 41 -1.41 0.84 -18.19
N ASN A 42 -2.30 -0.13 -17.89
CA ASN A 42 -3.43 -0.48 -18.74
C ASN A 42 -4.57 -1.05 -17.89
N ARG A 43 -5.73 -0.38 -17.92
CA ARG A 43 -6.99 -0.87 -17.34
C ARG A 43 -8.09 -0.61 -18.37
N TYR A 44 -8.87 -1.64 -18.69
CA TYR A 44 -9.91 -1.59 -19.73
C TYR A 44 -9.39 -1.18 -21.12
N GLY A 45 -8.12 -1.46 -21.43
CA GLY A 45 -7.48 -1.03 -22.67
C GLY A 45 -6.99 0.43 -22.66
N LEU A 46 -7.13 1.15 -21.53
CA LEU A 46 -6.82 2.57 -21.41
C LEU A 46 -5.59 2.81 -20.50
N PRO A 47 -4.71 3.76 -20.86
CA PRO A 47 -3.63 4.21 -19.98
C PRO A 47 -4.20 4.98 -18.77
N PRO A 48 -3.40 5.31 -17.75
CA PRO A 48 -3.87 6.16 -16.66
C PRO A 48 -4.48 7.47 -17.17
N HIS A 49 -5.60 7.90 -16.58
CA HIS A 49 -6.28 9.15 -16.91
C HIS A 49 -5.47 10.38 -16.43
N PRO A 50 -5.59 11.59 -17.02
CA PRO A 50 -4.96 12.81 -16.48
C PRO A 50 -5.23 13.06 -14.99
N LEU A 51 -6.42 12.73 -14.50
CA LEU A 51 -6.74 12.83 -13.06
C LEU A 51 -5.90 11.87 -12.20
N GLU A 52 -5.57 10.67 -12.69
CA GLU A 52 -4.67 9.74 -12.00
C GLU A 52 -3.24 10.30 -11.93
N TYR A 53 -2.78 11.00 -12.98
CA TYR A 53 -1.49 11.69 -12.94
C TYR A 53 -1.48 12.85 -11.94
N LYS A 54 -2.57 13.62 -11.86
CA LYS A 54 -2.71 14.66 -10.83
C LYS A 54 -2.66 14.06 -9.42
N ALA A 55 -3.33 12.94 -9.20
CA ALA A 55 -3.31 12.22 -7.93
C ALA A 55 -1.92 11.69 -7.56
N ILE A 56 -1.19 11.06 -8.49
CA ILE A 56 0.17 10.55 -8.19
C ILE A 56 1.18 11.67 -7.95
N ILE A 57 1.05 12.83 -8.62
CA ILE A 57 1.89 14.01 -8.34
C ILE A 57 1.71 14.48 -6.90
N GLU A 58 0.46 14.65 -6.49
CA GLU A 58 0.14 15.10 -5.13
C GLU A 58 0.57 14.07 -4.08
N CYS A 59 0.31 12.78 -4.32
CA CYS A 59 0.79 11.70 -3.47
C CYS A 59 2.32 11.68 -3.36
N ARG A 60 3.05 11.84 -4.47
CA ARG A 60 4.52 11.89 -4.47
C ARG A 60 5.04 13.07 -3.65
N LYS A 61 4.39 14.23 -3.74
CA LYS A 61 4.70 15.40 -2.92
C LYS A 61 4.53 15.09 -1.43
N ARG A 62 3.37 14.56 -1.01
CA ARG A 62 3.09 14.16 0.38
C ARG A 62 4.12 13.14 0.91
N ILE A 63 4.47 12.15 0.09
CA ILE A 63 5.48 11.14 0.43
C ILE A 63 6.86 11.77 0.61
N ALA A 64 7.27 12.69 -0.28
CA ALA A 64 8.56 13.38 -0.16
C ALA A 64 8.63 14.23 1.12
N GLU A 65 7.60 15.03 1.41
CA GLU A 65 7.52 15.85 2.63
C GLU A 65 7.55 15.02 3.92
N ALA A 66 6.96 13.81 3.89
CA ALA A 66 7.03 12.87 5.01
C ALA A 66 8.40 12.20 5.12
N ALA A 67 9.03 11.86 4.00
CA ALA A 67 10.36 11.25 3.96
C ALA A 67 11.46 12.17 4.52
N GLU A 68 11.35 13.48 4.30
CA GLU A 68 12.25 14.48 4.91
C GLU A 68 12.28 14.34 6.44
N LYS A 69 11.11 14.12 7.04
CA LYS A 69 10.90 14.04 8.50
C LYS A 69 11.14 12.65 9.05
N ALA A 70 10.97 11.60 8.25
CA ALA A 70 11.06 10.22 8.71
C ALA A 70 12.47 9.87 9.21
N ASP A 71 12.53 9.03 10.24
CA ASP A 71 13.77 8.44 10.77
C ASP A 71 13.96 7.02 10.19
N VAL A 72 12.83 6.33 9.97
CA VAL A 72 12.76 4.95 9.49
C VAL A 72 11.86 4.87 8.26
N VAL A 73 12.27 4.10 7.25
CA VAL A 73 11.43 3.75 6.10
C VAL A 73 11.30 2.23 6.03
N THR A 74 10.11 1.72 5.75
CA THR A 74 9.90 0.27 5.59
C THR A 74 9.64 -0.13 4.15
N VAL A 75 9.97 -1.38 3.83
CA VAL A 75 9.59 -2.05 2.59
C VAL A 75 9.02 -3.42 2.95
N SER A 76 7.69 -3.51 3.03
CA SER A 76 6.98 -4.75 3.37
C SER A 76 7.19 -5.85 2.33
N HIS A 77 7.32 -5.46 1.06
CA HIS A 77 7.57 -6.32 -0.09
C HIS A 77 7.92 -5.47 -1.34
N PHE A 78 8.27 -6.13 -2.45
CA PHE A 78 8.89 -5.46 -3.60
C PHE A 78 7.92 -5.20 -4.78
N HIS A 79 6.68 -4.83 -4.50
CA HIS A 79 5.80 -4.21 -5.50
C HIS A 79 6.02 -2.69 -5.57
N PHE A 80 5.89 -2.09 -6.76
CA PHE A 80 6.29 -0.68 -6.98
C PHE A 80 5.35 0.34 -6.32
N ASP A 81 4.15 -0.09 -5.97
CA ASP A 81 3.20 0.61 -5.10
C ASP A 81 3.53 0.48 -3.60
N HIS A 82 4.59 -0.26 -3.24
CA HIS A 82 5.08 -0.44 -1.86
C HIS A 82 6.54 -0.03 -1.65
N HIS A 83 7.32 0.12 -2.72
CA HIS A 83 8.66 0.70 -2.66
C HIS A 83 8.93 1.62 -3.85
N THR A 84 9.77 2.64 -3.64
CA THR A 84 10.18 3.56 -4.71
C THR A 84 11.33 2.99 -5.53
N PRO A 85 11.18 2.78 -6.85
CA PRO A 85 12.29 2.42 -7.73
C PRO A 85 13.22 3.60 -7.99
N SER A 86 14.48 3.33 -8.36
CA SER A 86 15.49 4.37 -8.66
C SER A 86 15.67 4.70 -10.14
N TYR A 87 14.78 4.22 -11.01
CA TYR A 87 14.82 4.50 -12.45
C TYR A 87 13.75 5.52 -12.85
N GLU A 88 13.95 6.17 -13.99
CA GLU A 88 12.97 7.07 -14.58
C GLU A 88 11.71 6.31 -15.04
N ASP A 89 10.55 6.73 -14.56
CA ASP A 89 9.25 6.19 -14.97
C ASP A 89 8.13 7.21 -14.74
N TRP A 90 7.85 8.01 -15.76
CA TRP A 90 6.76 8.99 -15.76
C TRP A 90 5.39 8.40 -16.11
N LEU A 91 5.31 7.11 -16.46
CA LEU A 91 4.06 6.44 -16.83
C LEU A 91 3.35 5.83 -15.62
N CYS A 92 4.08 5.09 -14.79
CA CYS A 92 3.46 4.31 -13.71
C CYS A 92 3.86 4.83 -12.34
N ASN A 93 5.16 4.99 -12.10
CA ASN A 93 5.65 5.16 -10.73
C ASN A 93 5.88 6.62 -10.36
N TRP A 94 5.89 7.52 -11.35
CA TRP A 94 6.20 8.93 -11.22
C TRP A 94 7.54 9.16 -10.51
N THR A 95 8.59 8.53 -11.07
CA THR A 95 9.94 8.57 -10.53
C THR A 95 10.90 9.23 -11.49
N GLU A 96 11.71 10.12 -10.94
CA GLU A 96 12.90 10.67 -11.58
C GLU A 96 14.10 9.77 -11.25
N LYS A 97 14.98 9.57 -12.25
CA LYS A 97 16.11 8.66 -12.11
C LYS A 97 17.04 9.10 -10.99
N ASP A 98 17.33 8.18 -10.07
CA ASP A 98 18.24 8.37 -8.93
C ASP A 98 17.89 9.51 -7.95
N GLU A 99 16.91 10.36 -8.24
CA GLU A 99 16.47 11.46 -7.37
C GLU A 99 15.34 11.02 -6.44
N THR A 100 14.24 10.50 -6.99
CA THR A 100 13.06 10.17 -6.16
C THR A 100 13.39 9.12 -5.12
N ALA A 101 14.14 8.07 -5.47
CA ALA A 101 14.57 7.07 -4.49
C ALA A 101 15.50 7.66 -3.42
N ARG A 102 16.35 8.63 -3.80
CA ARG A 102 17.27 9.27 -2.86
C ARG A 102 16.50 10.14 -1.86
N GLN A 103 15.51 10.91 -2.32
CA GLN A 103 14.61 11.67 -1.45
C GLN A 103 13.94 10.80 -0.37
N ILE A 104 13.62 9.54 -0.70
CA ILE A 104 12.98 8.61 0.23
C ILE A 104 13.98 7.96 1.19
N TYR A 105 15.07 7.40 0.67
CA TYR A 105 15.90 6.45 1.42
C TYR A 105 17.18 7.06 1.99
N GLN A 106 17.57 8.28 1.56
CA GLN A 106 18.85 8.85 1.94
C GLN A 106 18.97 9.06 3.46
N ASP A 107 20.09 8.56 4.02
CA ASP A 107 20.49 8.74 5.41
C ASP A 107 19.47 8.18 6.45
N LYS A 108 18.53 7.34 6.00
CA LYS A 108 17.51 6.71 6.85
C LYS A 108 17.90 5.30 7.28
N THR A 109 17.26 4.82 8.35
CA THR A 109 17.18 3.38 8.62
C THR A 109 16.09 2.77 7.74
N VAL A 110 16.47 1.80 6.90
CA VAL A 110 15.54 1.11 6.00
C VAL A 110 15.36 -0.33 6.47
N LEU A 111 14.13 -0.67 6.86
CA LEU A 111 13.72 -1.99 7.33
C LEU A 111 12.94 -2.71 6.23
N MET A 112 13.52 -3.73 5.62
CA MET A 112 12.95 -4.37 4.43
C MET A 112 12.71 -5.87 4.60
N LYS A 113 11.75 -6.39 3.83
CA LYS A 113 11.59 -7.82 3.58
C LYS A 113 12.90 -8.43 3.09
N ASN A 114 13.20 -9.65 3.54
CA ASN A 114 14.33 -10.43 3.04
C ASN A 114 14.18 -10.65 1.52
N PRO A 115 15.12 -10.16 0.68
CA PRO A 115 15.03 -10.29 -0.77
C PRO A 115 15.47 -11.68 -1.29
N LYS A 116 15.81 -12.62 -0.40
CA LYS A 116 16.32 -13.95 -0.76
C LYS A 116 15.43 -15.10 -0.27
N GLU A 117 14.76 -14.94 0.86
CA GLU A 117 13.98 -15.99 1.51
C GLU A 117 12.50 -15.67 1.52
N LYS A 118 11.65 -16.73 1.41
CA LYS A 118 10.19 -16.61 1.32
C LYS A 118 9.83 -15.44 0.40
N ILE A 119 10.25 -15.54 -0.86
CA ILE A 119 10.12 -14.51 -1.87
C ILE A 119 9.94 -15.14 -3.25
N ASN A 120 9.10 -14.57 -4.11
CA ASN A 120 8.95 -15.05 -5.49
C ASN A 120 10.06 -14.50 -6.41
N PHE A 121 10.14 -15.01 -7.64
CA PHE A 121 11.19 -14.62 -8.59
C PHE A 121 11.19 -13.10 -8.91
N SER A 122 10.01 -12.53 -9.17
CA SER A 122 9.85 -11.12 -9.54
C SER A 122 10.30 -10.20 -8.42
N GLN A 123 9.81 -10.46 -7.21
CA GLN A 123 10.14 -9.72 -6.01
C GLN A 123 11.61 -9.90 -5.63
N ARG A 124 12.20 -11.09 -5.79
CA ARG A 124 13.65 -11.32 -5.58
C ARG A 124 14.50 -10.44 -6.48
N ARG A 125 14.15 -10.36 -7.77
CA ARG A 125 14.86 -9.48 -8.71
C ARG A 125 14.72 -8.02 -8.30
N ARG A 126 13.52 -7.57 -7.96
CA ARG A 126 13.27 -6.18 -7.54
C ARG A 126 13.97 -5.84 -6.23
N GLY A 127 13.96 -6.73 -5.25
CA GLY A 127 14.69 -6.59 -4.00
C GLY A 127 16.20 -6.52 -4.21
N TRP A 128 16.76 -7.36 -5.08
CA TRP A 128 18.18 -7.26 -5.46
C TRP A 128 18.51 -5.91 -6.12
N VAL A 129 17.68 -5.45 -7.07
CA VAL A 129 17.86 -4.14 -7.70
C VAL A 129 17.76 -3.02 -6.66
N PHE A 130 16.77 -3.09 -5.77
CA PHE A 130 16.57 -2.11 -4.69
C PHE A 130 17.81 -2.00 -3.80
N GLN A 131 18.37 -3.12 -3.33
CA GLN A 131 19.60 -3.13 -2.52
C GLN A 131 20.79 -2.46 -3.22
N LYS A 132 20.87 -2.57 -4.56
CA LYS A 132 21.95 -1.97 -5.37
C LYS A 132 21.67 -0.54 -5.82
N THR A 133 20.46 -0.05 -5.61
CA THR A 133 19.99 1.27 -6.07
C THR A 133 19.47 2.09 -4.92
N GLY A 134 18.15 2.15 -4.68
CA GLY A 134 17.56 2.97 -3.61
C GLY A 134 18.12 2.65 -2.22
N GLY A 135 18.26 1.36 -1.90
CA GLY A 135 18.80 0.90 -0.64
C GLY A 135 20.27 1.27 -0.40
N LYS A 136 21.05 1.62 -1.45
CA LYS A 136 22.45 2.06 -1.29
C LYS A 136 22.56 3.44 -0.65
N TYR A 137 21.48 4.23 -0.67
CA TYR A 137 21.43 5.56 -0.07
C TYR A 137 21.08 5.52 1.43
N ALA A 138 20.60 4.38 1.93
CA ALA A 138 20.25 4.21 3.33
C ALA A 138 21.48 4.32 4.22
N LYS A 139 21.32 4.95 5.39
CA LYS A 139 22.34 4.91 6.45
C LYS A 139 22.52 3.49 6.97
N THR A 140 21.40 2.81 7.15
CA THR A 140 21.33 1.43 7.62
C THR A 140 20.28 0.69 6.81
N LEU A 141 20.61 -0.51 6.30
CA LEU A 141 19.71 -1.34 5.52
C LEU A 141 19.60 -2.72 6.17
N GLU A 142 18.46 -3.02 6.79
CA GLU A 142 18.27 -4.22 7.60
C GLU A 142 17.10 -5.07 7.12
N VAL A 143 17.30 -6.39 7.17
CA VAL A 143 16.23 -7.38 6.96
C VAL A 143 15.36 -7.43 8.21
N ALA A 144 14.05 -7.27 8.03
CA ALA A 144 13.08 -7.12 9.10
C ALA A 144 12.26 -8.38 9.42
N ASP A 145 12.29 -9.41 8.56
CA ASP A 145 11.53 -10.67 8.73
C ASP A 145 11.59 -11.21 10.17
N GLY A 146 10.44 -11.27 10.84
CA GLY A 146 10.30 -11.80 12.21
C GLY A 146 10.94 -10.97 13.32
N LYS A 147 11.51 -9.80 13.03
CA LYS A 147 12.28 -9.00 14.00
C LYS A 147 11.45 -7.95 14.72
N THR A 148 11.96 -7.54 15.88
CA THR A 148 11.47 -6.39 16.63
C THR A 148 12.59 -5.36 16.75
N PHE A 149 12.27 -4.10 16.47
CA PHE A 149 13.16 -2.96 16.58
C PHE A 149 12.64 -2.03 17.67
N ASN A 150 13.49 -1.61 18.60
CA ASN A 150 13.13 -0.71 19.70
C ASN A 150 13.70 0.68 19.39
N PHE A 151 12.88 1.72 19.55
CA PHE A 151 13.25 3.11 19.32
C PHE A 151 12.91 3.95 20.54
N GLY A 152 13.86 4.81 20.94
CA GLY A 152 13.74 5.66 22.11
C GLY A 152 13.40 4.87 23.37
N LYS A 153 12.43 5.37 24.14
CA LYS A 153 12.10 4.80 25.46
C LYS A 153 11.04 3.70 25.40
N ALA A 154 10.05 3.81 24.51
CA ALA A 154 8.86 2.95 24.58
C ALA A 154 8.36 2.44 23.22
N THR A 155 8.83 2.97 22.10
CA THR A 155 8.35 2.53 20.78
C THR A 155 8.97 1.21 20.34
N LYS A 156 8.13 0.27 19.91
CA LYS A 156 8.54 -0.98 19.27
C LYS A 156 7.92 -1.10 17.89
N ILE A 157 8.73 -1.48 16.91
CA ILE A 157 8.26 -1.87 15.58
C ILE A 157 8.50 -3.36 15.43
N LYS A 158 7.41 -4.14 15.44
CA LYS A 158 7.42 -5.59 15.30
C LYS A 158 7.06 -5.96 13.88
N PHE A 159 7.86 -6.80 13.24
CA PHE A 159 7.55 -7.36 11.94
C PHE A 159 7.12 -8.82 12.09
N SER A 160 6.13 -9.23 11.31
CA SER A 160 5.75 -10.63 11.24
C SER A 160 6.87 -11.46 10.62
N GLU A 161 6.83 -12.77 10.86
CA GLU A 161 7.40 -13.70 9.87
C GLU A 161 6.76 -13.44 8.49
N PRO A 162 7.44 -13.73 7.37
CA PRO A 162 6.85 -13.63 6.04
C PRO A 162 5.49 -14.33 5.95
N VAL A 163 4.46 -13.59 5.59
CA VAL A 163 3.11 -14.11 5.37
C VAL A 163 2.76 -14.13 3.89
N PRO A 164 1.88 -15.04 3.43
CA PRO A 164 1.44 -15.06 2.04
C PRO A 164 0.88 -13.72 1.57
N HIS A 165 1.24 -13.32 0.36
CA HIS A 165 0.64 -12.19 -0.33
C HIS A 165 -0.72 -12.60 -0.92
N GLY A 166 -1.71 -12.83 -0.05
CA GLY A 166 -3.02 -13.38 -0.42
C GLY A 166 -3.12 -14.89 -0.18
N PRO A 167 -3.57 -15.70 -1.16
CA PRO A 167 -3.69 -17.14 -0.97
C PRO A 167 -2.34 -17.82 -0.72
N GLU A 168 -2.38 -18.88 0.09
CA GLU A 168 -1.24 -19.77 0.33
C GLU A 168 -0.79 -20.43 -0.99
N ASP A 169 0.51 -20.70 -1.09
CA ASP A 169 1.16 -21.32 -2.25
C ASP A 169 0.92 -20.60 -3.61
N SER A 170 0.50 -19.33 -3.57
CA SER A 170 0.32 -18.53 -4.77
C SER A 170 1.64 -17.94 -5.30
N ALA A 171 1.65 -17.63 -6.60
CA ALA A 171 2.79 -16.97 -7.25
C ALA A 171 3.00 -15.51 -6.79
N LEU A 172 2.09 -14.93 -6.01
CA LEU A 172 2.15 -13.55 -5.51
C LEU A 172 3.29 -13.35 -4.49
N GLY A 173 3.74 -14.43 -3.85
CA GLY A 173 4.88 -14.42 -2.95
C GLY A 173 4.49 -14.11 -1.51
N TRP A 174 5.31 -13.32 -0.82
CA TRP A 174 5.17 -13.06 0.61
C TRP A 174 5.44 -11.60 0.92
N ILE A 175 4.81 -11.12 2.00
CA ILE A 175 4.93 -9.76 2.51
C ILE A 175 5.26 -9.79 4.01
N LEU A 176 5.67 -8.65 4.56
CA LEU A 176 5.71 -8.43 6.02
C LEU A 176 4.53 -7.58 6.48
N MET A 177 3.92 -7.95 7.60
CA MET A 177 3.09 -7.04 8.38
C MET A 177 3.99 -6.33 9.40
N ALA A 178 3.66 -5.08 9.73
CA ALA A 178 4.36 -4.32 10.75
C ALA A 178 3.36 -3.86 11.82
N THR A 179 3.74 -3.97 13.10
CA THR A 179 3.00 -3.42 14.22
C THR A 179 3.86 -2.37 14.90
N VAL A 180 3.38 -1.13 14.92
CA VAL A 180 3.95 -0.03 15.70
C VAL A 180 3.24 -0.01 17.05
N GLU A 181 3.99 -0.24 18.12
CA GLU A 181 3.52 -0.29 19.50
C GLU A 181 4.17 0.84 20.30
N TYR A 182 3.36 1.60 21.03
CA TYR A 182 3.82 2.60 22.00
C TYR A 182 2.91 2.52 23.23
N GLU A 183 3.49 2.23 24.39
CA GLU A 183 2.75 1.96 25.63
C GLU A 183 1.66 0.88 25.44
N ASN A 184 0.39 1.24 25.55
CA ASN A 184 -0.76 0.34 25.38
C ASN A 184 -1.42 0.45 24.00
N GLU A 185 -0.86 1.23 23.08
CA GLU A 185 -1.39 1.48 21.74
C GLU A 185 -0.66 0.66 20.69
N LYS A 186 -1.43 0.08 19.77
CA LYS A 186 -0.93 -0.66 18.62
C LYS A 186 -1.61 -0.22 17.34
N PHE A 187 -0.79 0.18 16.39
CA PHE A 187 -1.15 0.31 14.99
C PHE A 187 -0.56 -0.84 14.19
N MET A 188 -1.38 -1.56 13.43
CA MET A 188 -0.92 -2.60 12.51
C MET A 188 -1.06 -2.16 11.06
N PHE A 189 0.00 -2.40 10.29
CA PHE A 189 0.06 -2.23 8.85
C PHE A 189 0.15 -3.61 8.20
N ALA A 190 -0.91 -4.02 7.51
CA ALA A 190 -1.06 -5.33 6.87
C ALA A 190 -1.43 -5.16 5.39
N PRO A 191 -0.48 -4.72 4.54
CA PRO A 191 -0.81 -4.17 3.23
C PRO A 191 -1.48 -5.21 2.32
N ASP A 192 -0.73 -6.21 1.88
CA ASP A 192 -1.12 -7.00 0.71
C ASP A 192 -1.57 -8.42 1.06
N VAL A 193 -2.23 -8.54 2.22
CA VAL A 193 -2.74 -9.81 2.77
C VAL A 193 -4.06 -10.27 2.14
N GLN A 194 -4.76 -9.38 1.42
CA GLN A 194 -6.04 -9.62 0.76
C GLN A 194 -7.20 -9.92 1.71
N GLY A 195 -7.26 -9.17 2.83
CA GLY A 195 -8.32 -9.26 3.83
C GLY A 195 -8.26 -10.54 4.65
N PRO A 196 -7.17 -10.79 5.38
CA PRO A 196 -6.29 -11.89 4.98
C PRO A 196 -7.00 -13.15 4.45
N ILE A 197 -6.69 -13.58 3.22
CA ILE A 197 -7.21 -14.87 2.70
C ILE A 197 -6.60 -16.03 3.49
N SER A 198 -5.31 -15.97 3.82
CA SER A 198 -4.65 -16.99 4.64
C SER A 198 -5.14 -16.96 6.09
N LYS A 199 -5.64 -18.11 6.58
CA LYS A 199 -6.04 -18.30 7.97
C LYS A 199 -4.86 -18.14 8.94
N GLN A 200 -3.66 -18.56 8.55
CA GLN A 200 -2.47 -18.35 9.37
C GLN A 200 -2.18 -16.86 9.56
N THR A 201 -2.38 -16.06 8.51
CA THR A 201 -2.22 -14.60 8.58
C THR A 201 -3.30 -13.99 9.48
N LEU A 202 -4.55 -14.42 9.35
CA LEU A 202 -5.64 -14.01 10.25
C LEU A 202 -5.30 -14.29 11.72
N SER A 203 -4.83 -15.50 12.05
CA SER A 203 -4.47 -15.85 13.43
C SER A 203 -3.38 -14.93 14.01
N ARG A 204 -2.42 -14.50 13.19
CA ARG A 204 -1.38 -13.54 13.61
C ARG A 204 -1.96 -12.15 13.90
N ILE A 205 -2.86 -11.67 13.05
CA ILE A 205 -3.57 -10.40 13.28
C ILE A 205 -4.38 -10.47 14.58
N ILE A 206 -5.10 -11.58 14.79
CA ILE A 206 -5.91 -11.80 16.00
C ILE A 206 -5.04 -11.84 17.26
N ALA A 207 -3.88 -12.49 17.21
CA ALA A 207 -2.96 -12.56 18.34
C ALA A 207 -2.41 -11.18 18.73
N GLU A 208 -2.19 -10.30 17.76
CA GLU A 208 -1.58 -9.00 18.01
C GLU A 208 -2.56 -7.98 18.63
N LYS A 209 -3.86 -8.12 18.33
CA LYS A 209 -4.97 -7.29 18.84
C LYS A 209 -4.74 -5.78 18.65
N PRO A 210 -4.52 -5.29 17.41
CA PRO A 210 -4.29 -3.87 17.17
C PRO A 210 -5.57 -3.05 17.43
N GLN A 211 -5.41 -1.84 17.97
CA GLN A 211 -6.54 -0.92 18.12
C GLN A 211 -6.90 -0.20 16.81
N LEU A 212 -5.90 -0.03 15.93
CA LEU A 212 -6.06 0.48 14.57
C LEU A 212 -5.29 -0.43 13.61
N ILE A 213 -5.93 -0.86 12.53
CA ILE A 213 -5.28 -1.64 11.47
C ILE A 213 -5.55 -1.01 10.11
N MET A 214 -4.50 -0.85 9.29
CA MET A 214 -4.63 -0.59 7.86
C MET A 214 -4.36 -1.87 7.09
N ILE A 215 -5.34 -2.31 6.31
CA ILE A 215 -5.35 -3.63 5.69
C ILE A 215 -5.80 -3.57 4.23
N GLY A 216 -5.06 -4.22 3.32
CA GLY A 216 -5.51 -4.39 1.94
C GLY A 216 -6.47 -5.56 1.84
N GLY A 217 -7.66 -5.29 1.34
CA GLY A 217 -8.73 -6.30 1.23
C GLY A 217 -8.61 -7.19 -0.02
N PRO A 218 -9.52 -8.16 -0.20
CA PRO A 218 -9.46 -9.10 -1.31
C PRO A 218 -9.71 -8.43 -2.67
N PRO A 219 -9.09 -8.91 -3.77
CA PRO A 219 -9.24 -8.37 -5.12
C PRO A 219 -10.57 -8.77 -5.77
N LEU A 220 -11.65 -8.13 -5.33
CA LEU A 220 -13.03 -8.42 -5.77
C LEU A 220 -13.20 -8.39 -7.30
N TYR A 221 -12.50 -7.49 -7.98
CA TYR A 221 -12.51 -7.32 -9.44
C TYR A 221 -11.84 -8.48 -10.21
N LEU A 222 -11.18 -9.42 -9.51
CA LEU A 222 -10.54 -10.61 -10.10
C LEU A 222 -11.28 -11.92 -9.80
N ALA A 223 -12.37 -11.86 -9.02
CA ALA A 223 -13.17 -13.02 -8.65
C ALA A 223 -13.68 -13.76 -9.90
N GLY A 224 -13.54 -15.09 -9.93
CA GLY A 224 -14.00 -15.94 -11.03
C GLY A 224 -13.17 -15.82 -12.33
N PHE A 225 -12.11 -15.02 -12.34
CA PHE A 225 -11.23 -14.85 -13.50
C PHE A 225 -9.78 -15.20 -13.19
N ARG A 226 -9.17 -14.52 -12.20
CA ARG A 226 -7.77 -14.76 -11.80
C ARG A 226 -7.63 -15.23 -10.35
N VAL A 227 -8.68 -15.08 -9.55
CA VAL A 227 -8.72 -15.51 -8.16
C VAL A 227 -10.00 -16.30 -7.96
N ASP A 228 -9.89 -17.41 -7.25
CA ASP A 228 -11.03 -18.28 -6.94
C ASP A 228 -12.06 -17.53 -6.08
N GLU A 229 -13.35 -17.69 -6.38
CA GLU A 229 -14.42 -17.04 -5.63
C GLU A 229 -14.50 -17.50 -4.17
N GLU A 230 -14.13 -18.75 -3.88
CA GLU A 230 -14.01 -19.26 -2.52
C GLU A 230 -12.91 -18.52 -1.74
N GLN A 231 -11.75 -18.26 -2.37
CA GLN A 231 -10.67 -17.49 -1.74
C GLN A 231 -11.09 -16.04 -1.46
N ILE A 232 -11.84 -15.42 -2.37
CA ILE A 232 -12.42 -14.09 -2.13
C ILE A 232 -13.40 -14.12 -0.95
N ARG A 233 -14.27 -15.13 -0.88
CA ARG A 233 -15.20 -15.32 0.24
C ARG A 233 -14.47 -15.60 1.55
N GLU A 234 -13.34 -16.30 1.53
CA GLU A 234 -12.48 -16.46 2.70
C GLU A 234 -11.92 -15.12 3.19
N GLY A 235 -11.38 -14.29 2.28
CA GLY A 235 -10.91 -12.96 2.64
C GLY A 235 -12.02 -12.06 3.22
N LEU A 236 -13.23 -12.10 2.65
CA LEU A 236 -14.36 -11.36 3.20
C LEU A 236 -14.74 -11.84 4.61
N ARG A 237 -14.80 -13.15 4.84
CA ARG A 237 -15.07 -13.73 6.18
C ARG A 237 -13.98 -13.36 7.18
N SER A 238 -12.71 -13.44 6.78
CA SER A 238 -11.57 -13.01 7.59
C SER A 238 -11.67 -11.54 8.00
N LEU A 239 -12.08 -10.66 7.09
CA LEU A 239 -12.31 -9.25 7.40
C LEU A 239 -13.42 -9.05 8.44
N GLU A 240 -14.49 -9.85 8.44
CA GLU A 240 -15.51 -9.79 9.49
C GLU A 240 -14.92 -10.02 10.90
N TYR A 241 -13.99 -10.96 11.05
CA TYR A 241 -13.28 -11.17 12.33
C TYR A 241 -12.35 -10.01 12.67
N VAL A 242 -11.65 -9.45 11.69
CA VAL A 242 -10.73 -8.32 11.91
C VAL A 242 -11.48 -7.09 12.42
N VAL A 243 -12.64 -6.78 11.84
CA VAL A 243 -13.44 -5.61 12.24
C VAL A 243 -14.18 -5.82 13.57
N GLU A 244 -14.46 -7.05 13.97
CA GLU A 244 -14.94 -7.34 15.32
C GLU A 244 -13.85 -7.14 16.38
N LEU A 245 -12.60 -7.43 16.04
CA LEU A 245 -11.48 -7.32 16.96
C LEU A 245 -10.94 -5.89 17.10
N SER A 246 -10.76 -5.21 15.97
CA SER A 246 -10.07 -3.92 15.92
C SER A 246 -11.10 -2.79 15.92
N PRO A 247 -11.10 -1.88 16.92
CA PRO A 247 -12.03 -0.74 16.99
C PRO A 247 -12.08 0.12 15.73
N MET A 248 -10.97 0.19 15.00
CA MET A 248 -10.87 0.94 13.76
C MET A 248 -10.08 0.17 12.71
N VAL A 249 -10.65 0.04 11.53
CA VAL A 249 -10.05 -0.61 10.36
C VAL A 249 -10.03 0.35 9.19
N ILE A 250 -8.86 0.56 8.59
CA ILE A 250 -8.68 1.25 7.32
C ILE A 250 -8.59 0.17 6.23
N LEU A 251 -9.66 -0.02 5.48
CA LEU A 251 -9.76 -1.02 4.40
C LEU A 251 -9.36 -0.39 3.07
N GLU A 252 -8.33 -0.95 2.44
CA GLU A 252 -7.67 -0.32 1.28
C GLU A 252 -7.30 -1.29 0.15
N HIS A 253 -6.67 -0.71 -0.86
CA HIS A 253 -5.95 -1.40 -1.93
C HIS A 253 -6.88 -2.21 -2.86
N HIS A 254 -6.69 -3.52 -2.97
CA HIS A 254 -7.34 -4.33 -4.00
C HIS A 254 -8.87 -4.33 -3.98
N THR A 255 -9.50 -4.26 -2.80
CA THR A 255 -10.97 -4.23 -2.68
C THR A 255 -11.57 -3.03 -3.39
N LEU A 256 -10.91 -1.87 -3.33
CA LEU A 256 -11.43 -0.60 -3.84
C LEU A 256 -11.26 -0.44 -5.36
N ARG A 257 -10.65 -1.43 -6.04
CA ARG A 257 -10.53 -1.50 -7.51
C ARG A 257 -11.77 -2.08 -8.20
N ASP A 258 -12.80 -2.40 -7.44
CA ASP A 258 -14.12 -2.82 -7.91
C ASP A 258 -15.10 -1.67 -7.72
N GLU A 259 -15.84 -1.28 -8.76
CA GLU A 259 -16.81 -0.19 -8.67
C GLU A 259 -17.93 -0.49 -7.66
N ASN A 260 -18.25 -1.77 -7.42
CA ASN A 260 -19.30 -2.21 -6.49
C ASN A 260 -18.72 -2.74 -5.17
N TRP A 261 -17.53 -2.28 -4.78
CA TRP A 261 -16.84 -2.78 -3.58
C TRP A 261 -17.68 -2.58 -2.32
N ARG A 262 -18.45 -1.48 -2.23
CA ARG A 262 -19.20 -1.12 -1.03
C ARG A 262 -20.36 -2.09 -0.82
N GLU A 263 -21.09 -2.41 -1.88
CA GLU A 263 -22.16 -3.40 -1.88
C GLU A 263 -21.60 -4.77 -1.48
N LYS A 264 -20.49 -5.19 -2.10
CA LYS A 264 -19.82 -6.47 -1.86
C LYS A 264 -19.20 -6.62 -0.46
N THR A 265 -18.99 -5.51 0.25
CA THR A 265 -18.41 -5.49 1.61
C THR A 265 -19.41 -5.10 2.68
N THR A 266 -20.71 -4.96 2.36
CA THR A 266 -21.75 -4.52 3.29
C THR A 266 -21.73 -5.28 4.62
N ALA A 267 -21.61 -6.61 4.58
CA ALA A 267 -21.58 -7.45 5.78
C ALA A 267 -20.46 -7.04 6.77
N ILE A 268 -19.29 -6.66 6.26
CA ILE A 268 -18.14 -6.22 7.06
C ILE A 268 -18.48 -4.91 7.80
N PHE A 269 -19.06 -3.93 7.11
CA PHE A 269 -19.47 -2.66 7.72
C PHE A 269 -20.59 -2.85 8.76
N GLU A 270 -21.58 -3.70 8.47
CA GLU A 270 -22.65 -4.01 9.41
C GLU A 270 -22.13 -4.71 10.66
N LYS A 271 -21.19 -5.64 10.49
CA LYS A 271 -20.54 -6.37 11.58
C LYS A 271 -19.78 -5.41 12.51
N ALA A 272 -18.96 -4.53 11.95
CA ALA A 272 -18.24 -3.50 12.71
C ALA A 272 -19.21 -2.60 13.49
N ARG A 273 -20.29 -2.14 12.83
CA ARG A 273 -21.29 -1.27 13.45
C ARG A 273 -21.98 -1.94 14.65
N LYS A 274 -22.27 -3.25 14.58
CA LYS A 274 -22.90 -4.01 15.67
C LYS A 274 -22.08 -4.00 16.97
N VAL A 275 -20.76 -3.91 16.87
CA VAL A 275 -19.85 -3.85 18.03
C VAL A 275 -19.33 -2.43 18.31
N GLY A 276 -19.89 -1.40 17.64
CA GLY A 276 -19.49 0.00 17.81
C GLY A 276 -18.14 0.36 17.19
N HIS A 277 -17.60 -0.50 16.32
CA HIS A 277 -16.34 -0.29 15.61
C HIS A 277 -16.56 0.45 14.29
N LYS A 278 -15.47 0.95 13.69
CA LYS A 278 -15.48 1.72 12.43
C LYS A 278 -14.63 1.06 11.36
N VAL A 279 -15.16 1.00 10.16
CA VAL A 279 -14.41 0.67 8.93
C VAL A 279 -14.42 1.91 8.06
N LEU A 280 -13.25 2.35 7.62
CA LEU A 280 -13.04 3.54 6.81
C LEU A 280 -12.10 3.20 5.65
N THR A 281 -12.14 3.97 4.59
CA THR A 281 -11.00 4.07 3.66
C THR A 281 -9.94 5.04 4.21
N ALA A 282 -8.76 5.10 3.60
CA ALA A 282 -7.73 6.07 3.93
C ALA A 282 -8.21 7.51 3.72
N ALA A 283 -8.92 7.80 2.61
CA ALA A 283 -9.51 9.11 2.37
C ALA A 283 -10.53 9.48 3.46
N GLU A 284 -11.45 8.56 3.80
CA GLU A 284 -12.44 8.78 4.87
C GLU A 284 -11.78 8.98 6.24
N TYR A 285 -10.70 8.26 6.53
CA TYR A 285 -9.92 8.44 7.75
C TYR A 285 -9.26 9.83 7.84
N LEU A 286 -8.85 10.39 6.70
CA LEU A 286 -8.35 11.77 6.59
C LEU A 286 -9.45 12.83 6.59
N GLY A 287 -10.73 12.43 6.52
CA GLY A 287 -11.85 13.35 6.33
C GLY A 287 -11.99 13.87 4.88
N GLU A 288 -11.34 13.21 3.93
CA GLU A 288 -11.40 13.51 2.50
C GLU A 288 -12.47 12.66 1.78
N LYS A 289 -12.82 13.07 0.56
CA LYS A 289 -13.72 12.29 -0.31
C LYS A 289 -12.93 11.21 -1.05
N ASN A 290 -13.48 9.99 -1.09
CA ASN A 290 -12.94 8.90 -1.89
C ASN A 290 -12.83 9.25 -3.39
N THR A 291 -11.70 8.86 -4.00
CA THR A 291 -11.41 9.03 -5.43
C THR A 291 -10.90 7.72 -6.03
N PHE A 292 -11.80 6.81 -6.42
CA PHE A 292 -11.43 5.49 -6.97
C PHE A 292 -11.09 5.55 -8.47
N LEU A 293 -10.07 6.34 -8.83
CA LEU A 293 -9.80 6.74 -10.21
C LEU A 293 -9.50 5.55 -11.14
N GLU A 294 -8.77 4.52 -10.70
CA GLU A 294 -8.52 3.34 -11.53
C GLU A 294 -9.81 2.54 -11.78
N ALA A 295 -10.62 2.33 -10.73
CA ALA A 295 -11.87 1.58 -10.85
C ALA A 295 -12.79 2.25 -11.88
N MET A 296 -12.90 3.58 -11.80
CA MET A 296 -13.75 4.42 -12.67
C MET A 296 -13.11 4.77 -14.02
N ARG A 297 -11.91 4.27 -14.36
CA ARG A 297 -11.14 4.77 -15.51
C ARG A 297 -11.93 4.80 -16.82
N LYS A 298 -12.68 3.74 -17.12
CA LYS A 298 -13.49 3.67 -18.35
C LYS A 298 -14.53 4.80 -18.41
N ARG A 299 -15.16 5.11 -17.27
CA ARG A 299 -16.14 6.18 -17.13
C ARG A 299 -15.48 7.56 -17.24
N LEU A 300 -14.33 7.76 -16.59
CA LEU A 300 -13.57 9.02 -16.68
C LEU A 300 -13.22 9.38 -18.12
N PHE A 301 -12.73 8.43 -18.92
CA PHE A 301 -12.43 8.70 -20.34
C PHE A 301 -13.68 9.03 -21.18
N ALA A 302 -14.87 8.58 -20.77
CA ALA A 302 -16.11 8.85 -21.48
C ALA A 302 -16.73 10.20 -21.07
N GLU A 303 -16.67 10.55 -19.79
CA GLU A 303 -17.29 11.75 -19.23
C GLU A 303 -16.35 12.97 -19.24
N GLU A 304 -15.04 12.74 -19.12
CA GLU A 304 -13.99 13.77 -19.05
C GLU A 304 -12.84 13.45 -20.04
N PRO A 305 -13.09 13.47 -21.37
CA PRO A 305 -12.07 13.09 -22.34
C PRO A 305 -10.82 13.97 -22.21
N PRO A 306 -9.61 13.39 -22.34
CA PRO A 306 -8.37 14.12 -22.16
C PRO A 306 -8.13 15.10 -23.32
N PRO A 307 -7.27 16.13 -23.13
CA PRO A 307 -6.94 17.07 -24.20
C PRO A 307 -6.23 16.37 -25.38
N LYS A 308 -6.34 16.95 -26.59
CA LYS A 308 -5.76 16.39 -27.83
C LYS A 308 -4.26 16.07 -27.73
N GLU A 309 -3.51 16.87 -26.97
CA GLU A 309 -2.08 16.62 -26.75
C GLU A 309 -1.84 15.32 -25.98
N PHE A 310 -2.67 15.05 -24.98
CA PHE A 310 -2.64 13.80 -24.24
C PHE A 310 -3.08 12.64 -25.12
N GLU A 311 -4.09 12.80 -25.97
CA GLU A 311 -4.47 11.78 -26.95
C GLU A 311 -3.32 11.40 -27.89
N LYS A 312 -2.53 12.38 -28.33
CA LYS A 312 -1.32 12.13 -29.12
C LYS A 312 -0.29 11.36 -28.32
N TRP A 313 -0.02 11.77 -27.08
CA TRP A 313 0.89 11.07 -26.16
C TRP A 313 0.43 9.63 -25.88
N MET A 314 -0.87 9.37 -25.78
CA MET A 314 -1.43 8.03 -25.60
C MET A 314 -1.10 7.06 -26.74
N ARG A 315 -0.76 7.55 -27.94
CA ARG A 315 -0.38 6.71 -29.08
C ARG A 315 1.11 6.33 -29.08
N GLU A 316 1.90 6.94 -28.20
CA GLU A 316 3.31 6.62 -28.09
C GLU A 316 3.56 5.24 -27.48
N SER A 317 4.76 4.70 -27.76
CA SER A 317 5.21 3.44 -27.16
C SER A 317 5.32 3.56 -25.64
N VAL A 318 5.12 2.45 -24.93
CA VAL A 318 5.32 2.39 -23.47
C VAL A 318 6.71 2.89 -23.07
N ARG A 319 7.73 2.63 -23.88
CA ARG A 319 9.10 3.10 -23.61
C ARG A 319 9.23 4.62 -23.70
N ALA A 320 8.55 5.26 -24.64
CA ALA A 320 8.55 6.71 -24.78
C ALA A 320 7.80 7.37 -23.61
N LYS A 321 6.61 6.86 -23.28
CA LYS A 321 5.79 7.32 -22.15
C LYS A 321 6.50 7.26 -20.81
N LYS A 322 7.38 6.26 -20.60
CA LYS A 322 8.18 6.18 -19.37
C LYS A 322 9.22 7.29 -19.23
N LYS A 323 9.66 7.87 -20.35
CA LYS A 323 10.73 8.88 -20.41
C LYS A 323 10.22 10.32 -20.59
N ALA A 324 8.93 10.50 -20.80
CA ALA A 324 8.33 11.80 -21.03
C ALA A 324 7.08 11.96 -20.17
N LYS A 325 7.03 13.05 -19.40
CA LYS A 325 5.84 13.41 -18.62
C LYS A 325 4.65 13.59 -19.57
N PRO A 326 3.47 13.06 -19.24
CA PRO A 326 2.27 13.29 -20.03
C PRO A 326 1.86 14.77 -19.97
N PRO A 327 1.22 15.31 -21.03
CA PRO A 327 0.65 16.66 -21.01
C PRO A 327 -0.70 16.65 -20.27
N ILE A 328 -0.74 17.15 -19.03
CA ILE A 328 -1.86 16.99 -18.05
C ILE A 328 -2.47 18.29 -17.55
#